data_AF-A0A3A8P1Z5-F1
#
_entry.id   AF-A0A3A8P1Z5-F1
#
_cell.length_a   1.000
_cell.length_b   1.000
_cell.length_c   1.000
_cell.angle_alpha   90.00
_cell.angle_beta   90.00
_cell.angle_gamma   90.00
#
_symmetry.space_group_name_H-M   'P 1'
#
loop_
_entity.id
_entity.type
_entity.pdbx_description
1 polymer ?
#
loop_
_entity_poly.entity_id
_entity_poly.type
_entity_poly.pdbx_seq_one_letter_code
_entity_poly.pdbx_strand_id
1 'polypeptide(L)'
;MTRRFPLALPGALLLPVALLSGCAFDAGEGFAVLKPSVQAAYTPLSGRDAGDGYQALASDFQLRMDAASMRLGSIDLLASSGGGGATTFDPSSPPPGYSLCHNGHCHSDSGELVDYEDIEAELGGGGGSTTTTVANLPVDGDLDLLRPASVGLDCQPDCELPRTTLSRGRWSVTGVRMTGSVRDSRVPARFAGARDFRITLAPVGAEAEPLAVLSGDLDVPSDRENAPAVELGLKLELTPALFDAVDWSTVAEAPDGVLDLDAPGNAAVRTAFLERLAQVSPVAEVSRGAR
;
A
#
# COMPACT_ATOMS: atom_id res chain seq x y z
N MET A 1 -10.10 -39.61 -92.68
CA MET A 1 -8.79 -38.98 -92.95
C MET A 1 -8.40 -38.12 -91.75
N THR A 2 -7.16 -38.33 -91.29
CA THR A 2 -6.29 -37.40 -90.53
C THR A 2 -6.69 -36.85 -89.14
N ARG A 3 -6.06 -37.49 -88.15
CA ARG A 3 -5.54 -37.02 -86.84
C ARG A 3 -5.40 -35.50 -86.62
N ARG A 4 -5.62 -35.06 -85.36
CA ARG A 4 -4.59 -34.62 -84.38
C ARG A 4 -5.23 -33.95 -83.14
N PHE A 5 -4.85 -34.41 -81.93
CA PHE A 5 -4.90 -33.67 -80.65
C PHE A 5 -3.72 -32.66 -80.62
N PRO A 6 -3.79 -31.52 -79.89
CA PRO A 6 -3.37 -31.51 -78.48
C PRO A 6 -4.01 -30.45 -77.52
N LEU A 7 -3.85 -30.77 -76.23
CA LEU A 7 -3.82 -30.00 -74.97
C LEU A 7 -4.11 -28.49 -74.92
N ALA A 8 -4.88 -28.08 -73.89
CA ALA A 8 -4.63 -26.89 -73.08
C ALA A 8 -5.11 -27.11 -71.62
N LEU A 9 -4.28 -26.68 -70.66
CA LEU A 9 -4.35 -26.90 -69.21
C LEU A 9 -5.49 -26.13 -68.51
N PRO A 10 -5.95 -26.60 -67.33
CA PRO A 10 -6.72 -25.80 -66.38
C PRO A 10 -5.79 -24.92 -65.52
N GLY A 11 -5.94 -23.60 -65.58
CA GLY A 11 -5.30 -22.66 -64.66
C GLY A 11 -6.07 -22.61 -63.35
N ALA A 12 -5.65 -23.40 -62.35
CA ALA A 12 -6.11 -23.26 -60.98
C ALA A 12 -5.36 -22.10 -60.32
N LEU A 13 -6.10 -21.05 -59.97
CA LEU A 13 -5.60 -19.91 -59.21
C LEU A 13 -5.35 -20.37 -57.76
N LEU A 14 -4.10 -20.69 -57.42
CA LEU A 14 -3.65 -20.93 -56.06
C LEU A 14 -3.50 -19.58 -55.34
N LEU A 15 -4.46 -19.26 -54.47
CA LEU A 15 -4.32 -18.20 -53.46
C LEU A 15 -3.25 -18.64 -52.46
N PRO A 16 -2.15 -17.89 -52.26
CA PRO A 16 -1.24 -18.13 -51.15
C PRO A 16 -1.90 -17.61 -49.87
N VAL A 17 -2.48 -18.51 -49.08
CA VAL A 17 -2.82 -18.22 -47.67
C VAL A 17 -1.49 -18.08 -46.93
N ALA A 18 -1.04 -16.85 -46.77
CA ALA A 18 0.06 -16.51 -45.89
C ALA A 18 -0.40 -16.79 -44.44
N LEU A 19 -0.05 -17.98 -43.95
CA LEU A 19 -0.09 -18.33 -42.53
C LEU A 19 0.92 -17.44 -41.81
N LEU A 20 0.47 -16.25 -41.39
CA LEU A 20 1.13 -15.46 -40.36
C LEU A 20 0.94 -16.23 -39.04
N SER A 21 1.76 -17.25 -38.83
CA SER A 21 2.00 -17.82 -37.50
C SER A 21 2.74 -16.76 -36.69
N GLY A 22 1.97 -15.80 -36.16
CA GLY A 22 2.45 -14.96 -35.07
C GLY A 22 2.72 -15.87 -33.89
N CYS A 23 3.98 -15.96 -33.47
CA CYS A 23 4.31 -16.51 -32.18
C CYS A 23 3.59 -15.64 -31.13
N ALA A 24 2.51 -16.15 -30.55
CA ALA A 24 2.04 -15.63 -29.28
C ALA A 24 3.19 -15.89 -28.30
N PHE A 25 3.86 -14.82 -27.86
CA PHE A 25 4.76 -14.90 -26.73
C PHE A 25 3.90 -15.32 -25.54
N ASP A 26 3.99 -16.59 -25.14
CA ASP A 26 3.44 -17.04 -23.87
C ASP A 26 3.99 -16.14 -22.75
N ALA A 27 3.14 -15.80 -21.78
CA ALA A 27 3.60 -15.16 -20.56
C ALA A 27 4.72 -16.03 -19.98
N GLY A 28 5.91 -15.46 -19.81
CA GLY A 28 7.10 -16.22 -19.42
C GLY A 28 6.84 -17.05 -18.15
N GLU A 29 7.36 -18.28 -18.12
CA GLU A 29 7.16 -19.23 -17.01
C GLU A 29 7.35 -18.57 -15.63
N GLY A 30 6.44 -18.88 -14.70
CA GLY A 30 6.46 -18.41 -13.32
C GLY A 30 7.80 -18.66 -12.64
N PHE A 31 8.30 -17.63 -11.96
CA PHE A 31 9.64 -17.62 -11.38
C PHE A 31 9.66 -18.01 -9.89
N ALA A 32 8.63 -17.60 -9.15
CA ALA A 32 8.47 -17.88 -7.73
C ALA A 32 6.98 -18.05 -7.39
N VAL A 33 6.70 -18.73 -6.29
CA VAL A 33 5.35 -18.87 -5.73
C VAL A 33 5.32 -18.13 -4.40
N LEU A 34 4.47 -17.10 -4.30
CA LEU A 34 4.26 -16.36 -3.08
C LEU A 34 3.39 -17.14 -2.08
N LYS A 35 3.72 -16.98 -0.82
CA LYS A 35 2.84 -17.26 0.31
C LYS A 35 2.71 -15.99 1.14
N PRO A 36 1.75 -15.13 0.80
CA PRO A 36 1.58 -13.87 1.49
C PRO A 36 0.83 -14.08 2.80
N SER A 37 1.20 -13.27 3.79
CA SER A 37 0.46 -13.11 5.02
C SER A 37 0.43 -11.64 5.42
N VAL A 38 -0.60 -11.23 6.15
CA VAL A 38 -0.71 -9.88 6.71
C VAL A 38 -0.89 -9.93 8.22
N GLN A 39 -0.29 -8.96 8.89
CA GLN A 39 -0.48 -8.70 10.30
C GLN A 39 -0.60 -7.18 10.51
N ALA A 40 -1.53 -6.76 11.35
CA ALA A 40 -1.62 -5.39 11.80
C ALA A 40 -1.59 -5.33 13.34
N ALA A 41 -0.92 -4.33 13.89
CA ALA A 41 -0.76 -4.16 15.33
C ALA A 41 -0.92 -2.69 15.74
N TYR A 42 -1.33 -2.46 16.99
CA TYR A 42 -1.18 -1.19 17.68
C TYR A 42 -0.11 -1.34 18.75
N THR A 43 1.04 -0.71 18.53
CA THR A 43 2.23 -0.87 19.37
C THR A 43 2.43 0.37 20.25
N PRO A 44 2.33 0.23 21.59
CA PRO A 44 2.71 1.29 22.53
C PRO A 44 4.18 1.69 22.36
N LEU A 45 4.48 2.97 22.52
CA LEU A 45 5.83 3.51 22.42
C LEU A 45 6.45 3.60 23.81
N SER A 46 7.53 2.86 24.05
CA SER A 46 8.17 2.78 25.38
C SER A 46 8.57 4.16 25.94
N GLY A 47 9.01 5.09 25.08
CA GLY A 47 9.35 6.46 25.47
C GLY A 47 8.14 7.36 25.81
N ARG A 48 6.92 6.85 25.67
CA ARG A 48 5.67 7.57 25.94
C ARG A 48 4.83 6.91 27.03
N ASP A 49 5.35 5.91 27.74
CA ASP A 49 4.59 5.28 28.83
C ASP A 49 4.30 6.29 29.96
N ALA A 50 3.01 6.49 30.23
CA ALA A 50 2.50 7.37 31.28
C ALA A 50 1.87 6.57 32.45
N GLY A 51 2.11 5.26 32.51
CA GLY A 51 1.59 4.35 33.53
C GLY A 51 0.16 3.90 33.26
N ASP A 52 -0.25 2.77 33.87
CA ASP A 52 -1.59 2.18 33.76
C ASP A 52 -2.08 1.93 32.32
N GLY A 53 -1.13 1.68 31.40
CA GLY A 53 -1.39 1.48 29.97
C GLY A 53 -1.63 2.77 29.18
N TYR A 54 -1.51 3.93 29.80
CA TYR A 54 -1.60 5.21 29.10
C TYR A 54 -0.31 5.55 28.36
N GLN A 55 -0.47 6.16 27.20
CA GLN A 55 0.60 6.65 26.33
C GLN A 55 0.49 8.17 26.23
N ALA A 56 1.56 8.89 26.55
CA ALA A 56 1.65 10.32 26.38
C ALA A 56 1.58 10.70 24.89
N LEU A 57 0.75 11.69 24.59
CA LEU A 57 0.62 12.28 23.25
C LEU A 57 1.41 13.59 23.20
N ALA A 58 1.69 14.08 21.99
CA ALA A 58 2.32 15.39 21.80
C ALA A 58 1.44 16.58 22.29
N SER A 59 0.14 16.36 22.51
CA SER A 59 -0.88 17.38 22.83
C SER A 59 -1.15 17.57 24.33
N ASP A 60 -0.22 17.17 25.20
CA ASP A 60 -0.34 17.10 26.67
C ASP A 60 -1.47 16.19 27.18
N PHE A 61 -2.06 15.38 26.29
CA PHE A 61 -3.01 14.34 26.65
C PHE A 61 -2.32 12.99 26.78
N GLN A 62 -2.99 12.04 27.41
CA GLN A 62 -2.54 10.67 27.55
C GLN A 62 -3.68 9.75 27.14
N LEU A 63 -3.40 8.73 26.33
CA LEU A 63 -4.39 7.83 25.77
C LEU A 63 -4.10 6.38 26.16
N ARG A 64 -5.13 5.66 26.60
CA ARG A 64 -5.12 4.20 26.75
C ARG A 64 -6.04 3.61 25.70
N MET A 65 -5.57 2.58 25.00
CA MET A 65 -6.36 1.85 24.01
C MET A 65 -6.99 0.61 24.66
N ASP A 66 -8.32 0.46 24.51
CA ASP A 66 -9.06 -0.68 25.07
C ASP A 66 -9.50 -1.67 23.99
N ALA A 67 -9.83 -1.18 22.79
CA ALA A 67 -10.06 -2.01 21.61
C ALA A 67 -9.59 -1.27 20.35
N ALA A 68 -8.99 -1.99 19.41
CA ALA A 68 -8.58 -1.42 18.14
C ALA A 68 -8.64 -2.49 17.05
N SER A 69 -9.31 -2.18 15.94
CA SER A 69 -9.41 -3.05 14.78
C SER A 69 -9.32 -2.23 13.49
N MET A 70 -8.72 -2.81 12.46
CA MET A 70 -8.63 -2.22 11.13
C MET A 70 -9.19 -3.18 10.08
N ARG A 71 -9.85 -2.63 9.07
CA ARG A 71 -10.19 -3.36 7.84
C ARG A 71 -9.31 -2.87 6.71
N LEU A 72 -8.68 -3.82 6.04
CA LEU A 72 -8.03 -3.62 4.75
C LEU A 72 -8.99 -4.14 3.67
N GLY A 73 -9.10 -3.45 2.55
CA GLY A 73 -9.82 -3.97 1.38
C GLY A 73 -8.95 -4.94 0.61
N SER A 74 -7.79 -4.47 0.17
CA SER A 74 -6.80 -5.27 -0.55
C SER A 74 -5.39 -4.71 -0.36
N ILE A 75 -4.42 -5.54 -0.73
CA ILE A 75 -3.02 -5.14 -0.87
C ILE A 75 -2.59 -5.42 -2.30
N ASP A 76 -2.21 -4.40 -3.05
CA ASP A 76 -1.64 -4.56 -4.39
C ASP A 76 -0.13 -4.74 -4.29
N LEU A 77 0.39 -5.80 -4.91
CA LEU A 77 1.82 -6.01 -5.10
C LEU A 77 2.21 -5.41 -6.45
N LEU A 78 3.06 -4.40 -6.42
CA LEU A 78 3.46 -3.63 -7.58
C LEU A 78 4.89 -3.99 -7.99
N ALA A 79 5.06 -4.23 -9.28
CA ALA A 79 6.39 -4.27 -9.89
C ALA A 79 6.69 -2.94 -10.58
N SER A 80 7.91 -2.47 -10.42
CA SER A 80 8.46 -1.40 -11.26
C SER A 80 9.17 -2.00 -12.46
N SER A 81 8.78 -1.60 -13.67
CA SER A 81 9.49 -1.95 -14.90
C SER A 81 10.63 -0.96 -15.14
N GLY A 82 11.66 -0.97 -14.30
CA GLY A 82 12.77 -0.03 -14.43
C GLY A 82 13.81 -0.21 -13.33
N GLY A 83 14.71 -1.19 -13.51
CA GLY A 83 15.87 -1.31 -12.64
C GLY A 83 16.97 -0.35 -13.09
N GLY A 84 17.36 0.59 -12.22
CA GLY A 84 18.70 1.20 -12.15
C GLY A 84 19.38 1.53 -13.48
N GLY A 85 18.63 2.11 -14.41
CA GLY A 85 19.13 2.59 -15.70
C GLY A 85 19.74 3.98 -15.57
N ALA A 86 20.59 4.36 -16.53
CA ALA A 86 20.98 5.75 -16.68
C ALA A 86 19.72 6.60 -16.84
N THR A 87 19.55 7.58 -15.95
CA THR A 87 18.44 8.52 -16.03
C THR A 87 18.55 9.33 -17.32
N THR A 88 17.41 9.62 -17.93
CA THR A 88 17.22 10.50 -19.08
C THR A 88 17.44 11.97 -18.73
N PHE A 89 17.39 12.33 -17.44
CA PHE A 89 17.84 13.62 -16.91
C PHE A 89 19.17 13.51 -16.15
N ASP A 90 19.91 14.61 -16.05
CA ASP A 90 21.17 14.70 -15.30
C ASP A 90 20.88 15.06 -13.83
N PRO A 91 21.17 14.20 -12.85
CA PRO A 91 20.93 14.51 -11.43
C PRO A 91 21.76 15.68 -10.88
N SER A 92 22.89 15.99 -11.52
CA SER A 92 23.69 17.17 -11.15
C SER A 92 23.14 18.48 -11.73
N SER A 93 22.14 18.37 -12.62
CA SER A 93 21.37 19.49 -13.18
C SER A 93 19.88 19.09 -13.28
N PRO A 94 19.19 18.98 -12.14
CA PRO A 94 17.87 18.37 -12.10
C PRO A 94 16.81 19.22 -12.81
N PRO A 95 15.70 18.59 -13.23
CA PRO A 95 14.59 19.30 -13.84
C PRO A 95 13.95 20.32 -12.90
N PRO A 96 13.21 21.32 -13.44
CA PRO A 96 12.46 22.25 -12.62
C PRO A 96 11.50 21.53 -11.67
N GLY A 97 11.45 21.97 -10.41
CA GLY A 97 10.64 21.32 -9.37
C GLY A 97 11.40 20.31 -8.51
N TYR A 98 12.65 20.00 -8.87
CA TYR A 98 13.49 19.01 -8.19
C TYR A 98 14.87 19.57 -7.83
N SER A 99 15.39 19.16 -6.68
CA SER A 99 16.69 19.59 -6.15
C SER A 99 17.36 18.48 -5.34
N LEU A 100 18.63 18.67 -4.99
CA LEU A 100 19.36 17.79 -4.05
C LEU A 100 19.31 16.29 -4.43
N CYS A 101 19.46 15.99 -5.72
CA CYS A 101 19.39 14.63 -6.23
C CYS A 101 20.60 13.78 -5.81
N HIS A 102 20.35 12.69 -5.10
CA HIS A 102 21.38 11.73 -4.70
C HIS A 102 20.76 10.35 -4.45
N ASN A 103 21.56 9.29 -4.58
CA ASN A 103 21.13 7.91 -4.26
C ASN A 103 19.80 7.46 -4.90
N GLY A 104 19.50 7.94 -6.11
CA GLY A 104 18.31 7.52 -6.86
C GLY A 104 17.04 8.34 -6.58
N HIS A 105 17.11 9.43 -5.81
CA HIS A 105 15.96 10.30 -5.55
C HIS A 105 16.35 11.79 -5.55
N CYS A 106 15.37 12.67 -5.79
CA CYS A 106 15.48 14.12 -5.62
C CYS A 106 14.50 14.62 -4.57
N HIS A 107 14.77 15.80 -4.01
CA HIS A 107 13.78 16.56 -3.26
C HIS A 107 12.90 17.34 -4.22
N SER A 108 11.57 17.19 -4.13
CA SER A 108 10.63 18.07 -4.80
C SER A 108 10.57 19.45 -4.13
N ASP A 109 9.98 20.43 -4.81
CA ASP A 109 9.69 21.76 -4.23
C ASP A 109 8.68 21.69 -3.06
N SER A 110 7.89 20.62 -2.96
CA SER A 110 7.04 20.32 -1.79
C SER A 110 7.83 19.75 -0.60
N GLY A 111 9.11 19.42 -0.79
CA GLY A 111 10.00 18.86 0.21
C GLY A 111 9.94 17.33 0.33
N GLU A 112 9.19 16.66 -0.55
CA GLU A 112 9.09 15.20 -0.61
C GLU A 112 10.31 14.60 -1.30
N LEU A 113 10.66 13.36 -0.94
CA LEU A 113 11.64 12.57 -1.69
C LEU A 113 10.92 11.87 -2.84
N VAL A 114 11.37 12.13 -4.06
CA VAL A 114 10.79 11.57 -5.29
C VAL A 114 11.87 10.77 -5.99
N ASP A 115 11.56 9.51 -6.28
CA ASP A 115 12.46 8.58 -6.96
C ASP A 115 12.78 9.10 -8.37
N TYR A 116 13.99 8.88 -8.87
CA TYR A 116 14.39 9.32 -10.20
C TYR A 116 13.44 8.79 -11.28
N GLU A 117 12.96 7.57 -11.12
CA GLU A 117 12.03 6.91 -12.03
C GLU A 117 10.69 7.68 -12.12
N ASP A 118 10.22 8.23 -11.01
CA ASP A 118 8.99 9.03 -10.98
C ASP A 118 9.21 10.37 -11.69
N ILE A 119 10.38 10.98 -11.53
CA ILE A 119 10.78 12.21 -12.23
C ILE A 119 10.92 11.96 -13.73
N GLU A 120 11.54 10.86 -14.14
CA GLU A 120 11.66 10.49 -15.56
C GLU A 120 10.31 10.28 -16.22
N ALA A 121 9.38 9.66 -15.49
CA ALA A 121 8.03 9.44 -15.94
C ALA A 121 7.23 10.73 -16.13
N GLU A 122 7.46 11.74 -15.28
CA GLU A 122 6.93 13.09 -15.47
C GLU A 122 7.52 13.77 -16.71
N LEU A 123 8.83 13.66 -16.92
CA LEU A 123 9.53 14.26 -18.06
C LEU A 123 9.17 13.62 -19.41
N GLY A 124 8.83 12.34 -19.42
CA GLY A 124 8.44 11.57 -20.60
C GLY A 124 7.13 12.00 -21.26
N GLY A 125 6.43 13.02 -20.73
CA GLY A 125 5.23 13.58 -21.35
C GLY A 125 3.96 12.79 -21.06
N GLY A 126 3.84 12.20 -19.87
CA GLY A 126 2.59 11.60 -19.38
C GLY A 126 2.54 10.08 -19.44
N GLY A 127 3.60 9.41 -18.99
CA GLY A 127 3.58 7.99 -18.68
C GLY A 127 4.27 7.79 -17.35
N GLY A 128 3.50 7.88 -16.26
CA GLY A 128 3.92 7.56 -14.89
C GLY A 128 4.78 6.30 -14.87
N SER A 129 5.71 6.18 -13.90
CA SER A 129 6.40 4.92 -13.59
C SER A 129 5.34 3.82 -13.71
N THR A 130 5.49 2.93 -14.69
CA THR A 130 4.44 1.96 -15.04
C THR A 130 4.47 0.84 -14.01
N THR A 131 4.16 1.22 -12.77
CA THR A 131 3.86 0.32 -11.68
C THR A 131 2.70 -0.53 -12.15
N THR A 132 3.02 -1.80 -12.39
CA THR A 132 2.04 -2.78 -12.83
C THR A 132 1.67 -3.60 -11.62
N THR A 133 0.37 -3.69 -11.32
CA THR A 133 -0.12 -4.63 -10.32
C THR A 133 0.17 -6.04 -10.81
N VAL A 134 1.03 -6.75 -10.09
CA VAL A 134 1.41 -8.13 -10.37
C VAL A 134 0.41 -9.08 -9.74
N ALA A 135 0.02 -8.79 -8.50
CA ALA A 135 -0.99 -9.55 -7.78
C ALA A 135 -1.78 -8.61 -6.85
N ASN A 136 -3.07 -8.87 -6.73
CA ASN A 136 -3.92 -8.29 -5.70
C ASN A 136 -4.12 -9.32 -4.59
N LEU A 137 -4.04 -8.89 -3.34
CA LEU A 137 -4.26 -9.71 -2.15
C LEU A 137 -5.51 -9.18 -1.42
N PRO A 138 -6.71 -9.74 -1.68
CA PRO A 138 -7.90 -9.39 -0.91
C PRO A 138 -7.68 -9.72 0.57
N VAL A 139 -8.11 -8.83 1.46
CA VAL A 139 -8.01 -9.07 2.90
C VAL A 139 -9.42 -9.22 3.47
N ASP A 140 -9.73 -10.42 3.93
CA ASP A 140 -11.04 -10.71 4.50
C ASP A 140 -11.09 -10.42 6.01
N GLY A 141 -12.15 -9.72 6.41
CA GLY A 141 -12.46 -9.47 7.82
C GLY A 141 -11.70 -8.30 8.46
N ASP A 142 -11.86 -8.17 9.77
CA ASP A 142 -11.23 -7.13 10.57
C ASP A 142 -9.98 -7.70 11.26
N LEU A 143 -8.86 -6.99 11.18
CA LEU A 143 -7.62 -7.29 11.88
C LEU A 143 -7.68 -6.69 13.30
N ASP A 144 -7.51 -7.51 14.34
CA ASP A 144 -7.41 -7.06 15.73
C ASP A 144 -6.01 -6.51 16.01
N LEU A 145 -5.92 -5.21 16.27
CA LEU A 145 -4.65 -4.51 16.45
C LEU A 145 -4.05 -4.73 17.85
N LEU A 146 -4.85 -5.11 18.84
CA LEU A 146 -4.37 -5.39 20.21
C LEU A 146 -4.03 -6.86 20.42
N ARG A 147 -4.49 -7.74 19.53
CA ARG A 147 -4.15 -9.16 19.48
C ARG A 147 -3.65 -9.53 18.09
N PRO A 148 -2.48 -9.00 17.68
CA PRO A 148 -1.99 -9.13 16.32
C PRO A 148 -1.77 -10.61 15.96
N ALA A 149 -2.42 -11.05 14.90
CA ALA A 149 -2.29 -12.39 14.34
C ALA A 149 -1.87 -12.30 12.88
N SER A 150 -1.03 -13.23 12.43
CA SER A 150 -0.70 -13.35 11.01
C SER A 150 -1.82 -14.12 10.31
N VAL A 151 -2.37 -13.53 9.25
CA VAL A 151 -3.44 -14.09 8.43
C VAL A 151 -2.88 -14.37 7.05
N GLY A 152 -2.97 -15.62 6.59
CA GLY A 152 -2.58 -15.99 5.22
C GLY A 152 -3.52 -15.36 4.19
N LEU A 153 -2.97 -14.94 3.06
CA LEU A 153 -3.72 -14.30 1.98
C LEU A 153 -3.64 -15.14 0.71
N ASP A 154 -4.72 -15.10 -0.06
CA ASP A 154 -4.74 -15.60 -1.44
C ASP A 154 -4.34 -14.49 -2.41
N CYS A 155 -3.75 -14.86 -3.54
CA CYS A 155 -3.40 -13.92 -4.59
C CYS A 155 -4.42 -13.99 -5.74
N GLN A 156 -4.68 -12.84 -6.34
CA GLN A 156 -5.44 -12.72 -7.57
C GLN A 156 -4.57 -12.08 -8.66
N PRO A 157 -4.50 -12.65 -9.88
CA PRO A 157 -5.19 -13.87 -10.33
C PRO A 157 -4.61 -15.18 -9.75
N ASP A 158 -3.32 -15.22 -9.42
CA ASP A 158 -2.64 -16.33 -8.77
C ASP A 158 -1.39 -15.85 -8.01
N CYS A 159 -0.76 -16.75 -7.24
CA CYS A 159 0.46 -16.44 -6.48
C CYS A 159 1.75 -16.78 -7.25
N GLU A 160 1.66 -17.15 -8.52
CA GLU A 160 2.84 -17.40 -9.35
C GLU A 160 3.37 -16.07 -9.87
N LEU A 161 4.53 -15.67 -9.37
CA LEU A 161 5.15 -14.43 -9.79
C LEU A 161 5.76 -14.57 -11.18
N PRO A 162 5.47 -13.62 -12.10
CA PRO A 162 6.22 -13.50 -13.32
C PRO A 162 7.67 -13.10 -13.01
N ARG A 163 8.54 -13.17 -14.03
CA ARG A 163 9.94 -12.74 -13.93
C ARG A 163 10.07 -11.22 -13.82
N THR A 164 9.71 -10.69 -12.66
CA THR A 164 9.75 -9.27 -12.33
C THR A 164 10.13 -9.07 -10.87
N THR A 165 10.66 -7.89 -10.54
CA THR A 165 10.96 -7.51 -9.15
C THR A 165 9.73 -6.81 -8.58
N LEU A 166 9.23 -7.31 -7.45
CA LEU A 166 8.24 -6.56 -6.68
C LEU A 166 8.97 -5.53 -5.85
N SER A 167 8.58 -4.26 -6.01
CA SER A 167 9.26 -3.12 -5.39
C SER A 167 8.40 -2.37 -4.38
N ARG A 168 7.07 -2.49 -4.46
CA ARG A 168 6.15 -1.72 -3.62
C ARG A 168 4.86 -2.47 -3.34
N GLY A 169 4.39 -2.41 -2.09
CA GLY A 169 3.04 -2.80 -1.71
C GLY A 169 2.15 -1.56 -1.59
N ARG A 170 0.86 -1.71 -1.87
CA ARG A 170 -0.15 -0.67 -1.65
C ARG A 170 -1.34 -1.23 -0.87
N TRP A 171 -1.60 -0.70 0.32
CA TRP A 171 -2.66 -1.16 1.22
C TRP A 171 -3.85 -0.20 1.18
N SER A 172 -5.02 -0.71 0.84
CA SER A 172 -6.26 0.06 0.87
C SER A 172 -6.93 -0.10 2.24
N VAL A 173 -6.88 0.93 3.09
CA VAL A 173 -7.55 0.92 4.40
C VAL A 173 -9.01 1.29 4.20
N THR A 174 -9.93 0.38 4.53
CA THR A 174 -11.37 0.53 4.31
C THR A 174 -12.18 0.57 5.61
N GLY A 175 -11.51 0.51 6.76
CA GLY A 175 -12.20 0.67 8.03
C GLY A 175 -11.24 0.82 9.20
N VAL A 176 -11.61 1.66 10.16
CA VAL A 176 -10.91 1.77 11.44
C VAL A 176 -11.93 1.86 12.55
N ARG A 177 -11.80 1.02 13.57
CA ARG A 177 -12.60 1.11 14.80
C ARG A 177 -11.67 1.06 15.99
N MET A 178 -11.75 2.06 16.85
CA MET A 178 -10.97 2.09 18.09
C MET A 178 -11.80 2.67 19.24
N THR A 179 -11.56 2.18 20.45
CA THR A 179 -12.14 2.69 21.69
C THR A 179 -11.08 2.69 22.78
N GLY A 180 -11.21 3.61 23.71
CA GLY A 180 -10.31 3.69 24.86
C GLY A 180 -10.66 4.85 25.76
N SER A 181 -9.68 5.30 26.54
CA SER A 181 -9.83 6.45 27.43
C SER A 181 -8.71 7.46 27.22
N VAL A 182 -9.02 8.76 27.37
CA VAL A 182 -8.08 9.86 27.32
C VAL A 182 -8.12 10.67 28.62
N ARG A 183 -6.97 11.13 29.11
CA ARG A 183 -6.86 12.06 30.23
C ARG A 183 -5.91 13.21 29.90
N ASP A 184 -6.16 14.38 30.48
CA ASP A 184 -5.28 15.55 30.34
C ASP A 184 -4.19 15.53 31.42
N SER A 185 -2.93 15.67 31.01
CA SER A 185 -1.80 15.69 31.94
C SER A 185 -1.45 17.08 32.48
N ARG A 186 -2.11 18.13 31.96
CA ARG A 186 -1.90 19.51 32.41
C ARG A 186 -2.37 19.75 33.85
N VAL A 187 -1.79 20.78 34.46
CA VAL A 187 -2.21 21.33 35.76
C VAL A 187 -2.45 22.85 35.61
N PRO A 188 -3.69 23.34 35.69
CA PRO A 188 -4.94 22.57 35.80
C PRO A 188 -5.28 21.84 34.49
N ALA A 189 -5.92 20.67 34.62
CA ALA A 189 -6.43 19.91 33.49
C ALA A 189 -7.60 20.65 32.81
N ARG A 190 -7.69 20.59 31.49
CA ARG A 190 -8.77 21.18 30.69
C ARG A 190 -10.11 20.47 30.90
N PHE A 191 -10.08 19.18 31.23
CA PHE A 191 -11.23 18.41 31.71
C PHE A 191 -10.83 17.50 32.87
N ALA A 192 -11.80 17.13 33.71
CA ALA A 192 -11.54 16.31 34.88
C ALA A 192 -11.49 14.82 34.53
N GLY A 193 -10.50 14.11 35.09
CA GLY A 193 -10.41 12.65 35.03
C GLY A 193 -10.10 12.09 33.64
N ALA A 194 -10.42 10.81 33.46
CA ALA A 194 -10.36 10.12 32.18
C ALA A 194 -11.74 10.14 31.52
N ARG A 195 -11.77 10.28 30.19
CA ARG A 195 -12.99 10.27 29.37
C ARG A 195 -12.86 9.21 28.31
N ASP A 196 -13.93 8.47 28.08
CA ASP A 196 -13.94 7.44 27.05
C ASP A 196 -14.09 8.06 25.67
N PHE A 197 -13.45 7.43 24.68
CA PHE A 197 -13.55 7.82 23.29
C PHE A 197 -13.90 6.64 22.39
N ARG A 198 -14.47 6.96 21.23
CA ARG A 198 -14.65 6.03 20.13
C ARG A 198 -14.33 6.69 18.80
N ILE A 199 -13.87 5.88 17.87
CA ILE A 199 -13.75 6.21 16.45
C ILE A 199 -14.26 5.01 15.66
N THR A 200 -15.11 5.26 14.66
CA THR A 200 -15.61 4.23 13.74
C THR A 200 -15.70 4.82 12.36
N LEU A 201 -14.64 4.63 11.57
CA LEU A 201 -14.56 5.12 10.20
C LEU A 201 -14.79 3.97 9.23
N ALA A 202 -15.62 4.21 8.22
CA ALA A 202 -15.79 3.34 7.06
C ALA A 202 -16.16 4.20 5.84
N PRO A 203 -15.76 3.81 4.62
CA PRO A 203 -16.28 4.38 3.38
C PRO A 203 -17.80 4.24 3.33
N VAL A 204 -18.47 5.26 2.79
CA VAL A 204 -19.94 5.29 2.68
C VAL A 204 -20.33 5.22 1.20
N GLY A 205 -20.99 4.13 0.82
CA GLY A 205 -21.42 3.87 -0.56
C GLY A 205 -20.64 2.74 -1.23
N ALA A 206 -21.17 2.22 -2.34
CA ALA A 206 -20.61 1.07 -3.04
C ALA A 206 -19.34 1.39 -3.84
N GLU A 207 -19.15 2.66 -4.23
CA GLU A 207 -18.00 3.15 -5.00
C GLU A 207 -17.13 4.10 -4.15
N ALA A 208 -17.20 3.95 -2.83
CA ALA A 208 -16.51 4.84 -1.92
C ALA A 208 -15.00 4.56 -1.90
N GLU A 209 -14.21 5.62 -2.02
CA GLU A 209 -12.76 5.58 -1.89
C GLU A 209 -12.34 5.01 -0.52
N PRO A 210 -11.20 4.30 -0.44
CA PRO A 210 -10.64 3.87 0.83
C PRO A 210 -10.38 5.08 1.75
N LEU A 211 -10.39 4.84 3.07
CA LEU A 211 -10.09 5.87 4.07
C LEU A 211 -8.67 6.42 3.93
N ALA A 212 -7.73 5.54 3.56
CA ALA A 212 -6.34 5.87 3.27
C ALA A 212 -5.74 4.80 2.36
N VAL A 213 -4.76 5.19 1.55
CA VAL A 213 -3.94 4.29 0.76
C VAL A 213 -2.51 4.39 1.28
N LEU A 214 -1.99 3.31 1.85
CA LEU A 214 -0.64 3.26 2.42
C LEU A 214 0.30 2.59 1.43
N SER A 215 1.56 3.03 1.41
CA SER A 215 2.60 2.43 0.57
C SER A 215 3.81 2.05 1.40
N GLY A 216 4.42 0.93 1.06
CA GLY A 216 5.60 0.39 1.73
C GLY A 216 6.47 -0.37 0.75
N ASP A 217 7.77 -0.36 0.99
CA ASP A 217 8.73 -0.99 0.09
C ASP A 217 8.66 -2.51 0.16
N LEU A 218 8.89 -3.14 -0.99
CA LEU A 218 9.07 -4.59 -1.13
C LEU A 218 10.41 -4.84 -1.80
N ASP A 219 11.12 -5.86 -1.34
CA ASP A 219 12.31 -6.36 -2.03
C ASP A 219 12.16 -7.86 -2.25
N VAL A 220 11.51 -8.22 -3.35
CA VAL A 220 11.41 -9.61 -3.81
C VAL A 220 12.19 -9.74 -5.11
N PRO A 221 13.50 -10.06 -5.06
CA PRO A 221 14.35 -10.10 -6.24
C PRO A 221 14.03 -11.30 -7.14
N SER A 222 14.06 -11.11 -8.46
CA SER A 222 13.90 -12.20 -9.43
C SER A 222 15.24 -12.95 -9.67
N ASP A 223 15.76 -13.71 -8.70
CA ASP A 223 17.00 -14.49 -8.82
C ASP A 223 16.83 -16.03 -8.90
N ARG A 224 17.65 -16.71 -9.72
CA ARG A 224 17.62 -18.19 -9.81
C ARG A 224 18.42 -18.88 -8.72
N GLU A 225 18.88 -18.17 -7.70
CA GLU A 225 19.78 -18.71 -6.68
C GLU A 225 19.00 -19.33 -5.52
N ASN A 226 17.78 -18.85 -5.27
CA ASN A 226 16.92 -19.31 -4.18
C ASN A 226 15.90 -20.39 -4.59
N ALA A 227 15.26 -21.01 -3.59
CA ALA A 227 14.09 -21.86 -3.80
C ALA A 227 12.91 -21.04 -4.38
N PRO A 228 12.02 -21.65 -5.19
CA PRO A 228 10.92 -20.92 -5.82
C PRO A 228 9.85 -20.43 -4.83
N ALA A 229 9.77 -20.99 -3.61
CA ALA A 229 8.82 -20.55 -2.61
C ALA A 229 9.32 -19.31 -1.86
N VAL A 230 8.50 -18.26 -1.81
CA VAL A 230 8.78 -17.00 -1.12
C VAL A 230 7.68 -16.75 -0.09
N GLU A 231 8.05 -16.74 1.19
CA GLU A 231 7.14 -16.32 2.27
C GLU A 231 7.21 -14.78 2.36
N LEU A 232 6.05 -14.13 2.26
CA LEU A 232 5.92 -12.67 2.28
C LEU A 232 5.07 -12.25 3.48
N GLY A 233 5.70 -11.67 4.50
CA GLY A 233 5.02 -11.13 5.67
C GLY A 233 4.78 -9.62 5.52
N LEU A 234 3.54 -9.19 5.42
CA LEU A 234 3.13 -7.80 5.27
C LEU A 234 2.68 -7.27 6.63
N LYS A 235 3.43 -6.33 7.21
CA LYS A 235 3.20 -5.80 8.55
C LYS A 235 2.76 -4.36 8.51
N LEU A 236 1.72 -4.05 9.26
CA LEU A 236 1.25 -2.70 9.49
C LEU A 236 1.28 -2.39 10.99
N GLU A 237 2.01 -1.35 11.38
CA GLU A 237 2.07 -0.93 12.77
C GLU A 237 1.46 0.46 12.95
N LEU A 238 0.45 0.53 13.81
CA LEU A 238 -0.11 1.77 14.31
C LEU A 238 0.46 2.07 15.69
N THR A 239 0.59 3.36 16.03
CA THR A 239 1.11 3.78 17.33
C THR A 239 0.25 4.89 17.92
N PRO A 240 0.42 5.25 19.20
CA PRO A 240 -0.25 6.41 19.80
C PRO A 240 -0.03 7.72 19.04
N ALA A 241 1.02 7.83 18.22
CA ALA A 241 1.31 9.01 17.42
C ALA A 241 0.19 9.39 16.43
N LEU A 242 -0.70 8.44 16.08
CA LEU A 242 -1.93 8.73 15.33
C LEU A 242 -2.79 9.83 15.96
N PHE A 243 -2.73 9.98 17.29
CA PHE A 243 -3.54 10.93 18.05
C PHE A 243 -2.78 12.19 18.45
N ASP A 244 -1.52 12.36 18.03
CA ASP A 244 -0.68 13.50 18.44
C ASP A 244 -1.25 14.86 17.99
N ALA A 245 -1.95 14.89 16.86
CA ALA A 245 -2.57 16.10 16.32
C ALA A 245 -3.96 16.39 16.90
N VAL A 246 -4.52 15.51 17.73
CA VAL A 246 -5.88 15.66 18.26
C VAL A 246 -5.88 16.57 19.47
N ASP A 247 -6.65 17.66 19.40
CA ASP A 247 -7.01 18.47 20.57
C ASP A 247 -8.27 17.92 21.25
N TRP A 248 -8.06 17.00 22.18
CA TRP A 248 -9.12 16.32 22.93
C TRP A 248 -10.00 17.25 23.77
N SER A 249 -9.58 18.50 24.02
CA SER A 249 -10.43 19.47 24.73
C SER A 249 -11.55 20.06 23.86
N THR A 250 -11.45 19.90 22.54
CA THR A 250 -12.41 20.41 21.57
C THR A 250 -13.37 19.35 21.03
N VAL A 251 -13.09 18.07 21.31
CA VAL A 251 -13.89 16.95 20.82
C VAL A 251 -15.25 16.97 21.49
N ALA A 252 -16.31 17.10 20.70
CA ALA A 252 -17.67 17.05 21.18
C ALA A 252 -18.04 15.65 21.68
N GLU A 253 -18.79 15.61 22.78
CA GLU A 253 -19.39 14.40 23.30
C GLU A 253 -20.62 14.00 22.48
N ALA A 254 -20.78 12.69 22.30
CA ALA A 254 -22.05 12.10 21.91
C ALA A 254 -23.03 12.10 23.10
N PRO A 255 -24.34 11.89 22.87
CA PRO A 255 -25.36 11.89 23.93
C PRO A 255 -25.14 10.86 25.06
N ASP A 256 -24.31 9.85 24.84
CA ASP A 256 -23.91 8.83 25.80
C ASP A 256 -22.69 9.24 26.66
N GLY A 257 -22.15 10.44 26.47
CA GLY A 257 -20.99 10.97 27.20
C GLY A 257 -19.63 10.53 26.63
N VAL A 258 -19.61 9.75 25.55
CA VAL A 258 -18.38 9.30 24.89
C VAL A 258 -17.89 10.35 23.89
N LEU A 259 -16.58 10.59 23.85
CA LEU A 259 -15.95 11.41 22.83
C LEU A 259 -15.97 10.67 21.48
N ASP A 260 -16.87 11.06 20.58
CA ASP A 260 -17.07 10.39 19.30
C ASP A 260 -16.32 11.12 18.17
N LEU A 261 -15.16 10.59 17.79
CA LEU A 261 -14.27 11.24 16.82
C LEU A 261 -14.82 11.20 15.38
N ASP A 262 -15.81 10.36 15.08
CA ASP A 262 -16.46 10.31 13.76
C ASP A 262 -17.75 11.15 13.71
N ALA A 263 -18.19 11.73 14.84
CA ALA A 263 -19.38 12.57 14.85
C ALA A 263 -19.20 13.78 13.90
N PRO A 264 -20.25 14.23 13.18
CA PRO A 264 -20.14 15.34 12.22
C PRO A 264 -19.57 16.64 12.79
N GLY A 265 -19.79 16.91 14.09
CA GLY A 265 -19.24 18.07 14.79
C GLY A 265 -17.72 18.03 15.00
N ASN A 266 -17.09 16.85 14.83
CA ASN A 266 -15.67 16.60 15.05
C ASN A 266 -14.89 16.42 13.73
N ALA A 267 -15.40 16.97 12.62
CA ALA A 267 -14.81 16.80 11.29
C ALA A 267 -13.31 17.15 11.22
N ALA A 268 -12.86 18.20 11.90
CA ALA A 268 -11.45 18.58 11.93
C ALA A 268 -10.57 17.51 12.62
N VAL A 269 -11.08 16.86 13.67
CA VAL A 269 -10.40 15.78 14.39
C VAL A 269 -10.32 14.54 13.51
N ARG A 270 -11.43 14.20 12.82
CA ARG A 270 -11.48 13.12 11.83
C ARG A 270 -10.46 13.33 10.72
N THR A 271 -10.36 14.54 10.18
CA THR A 271 -9.35 14.89 9.15
C THR A 271 -7.93 14.70 9.69
N ALA A 272 -7.61 15.27 10.85
CA ALA A 272 -6.27 15.14 11.45
C ALA A 272 -5.88 13.68 11.71
N PHE A 273 -6.83 12.85 12.14
CA PHE A 273 -6.62 11.41 12.32
C PHE A 273 -6.33 10.71 10.99
N LEU A 274 -7.11 10.99 9.94
CA LEU A 274 -6.92 10.39 8.60
C LEU A 274 -5.60 10.82 7.96
N GLU A 275 -5.19 12.08 8.15
CA GLU A 275 -3.87 12.57 7.71
C GLU A 275 -2.72 11.81 8.38
N ARG A 276 -2.83 11.53 9.70
CA ARG A 276 -1.83 10.72 10.41
C ARG A 276 -1.86 9.26 9.99
N LEU A 277 -3.04 8.70 9.72
CA LEU A 277 -3.18 7.34 9.21
C LEU A 277 -2.50 7.20 7.85
N ALA A 278 -2.67 8.18 6.95
CA ALA A 278 -2.06 8.18 5.63
C ALA A 278 -0.51 8.27 5.65
N GLN A 279 0.07 8.71 6.77
CA GLN A 279 1.52 8.78 6.97
C GLN A 279 2.12 7.47 7.51
N VAL A 280 1.31 6.44 7.77
CA VAL A 280 1.79 5.15 8.25
C VAL A 280 2.48 4.40 7.10
N SER A 281 3.71 3.96 7.35
CA SER A 281 4.50 3.14 6.41
C SER A 281 4.43 1.66 6.81
N PRO A 282 3.75 0.80 6.02
CA PRO A 282 3.81 -0.64 6.20
C PRO A 282 5.21 -1.17 5.89
N VAL A 283 5.54 -2.31 6.49
CA VAL A 283 6.83 -2.99 6.33
C VAL A 283 6.59 -4.38 5.76
N ALA A 284 7.47 -4.83 4.88
CA ALA A 284 7.45 -6.19 4.38
C ALA A 284 8.66 -7.00 4.85
N GLU A 285 8.42 -8.25 5.20
CA GLU A 285 9.45 -9.24 5.51
C GLU A 285 9.42 -10.33 4.44
N VAL A 286 10.55 -10.54 3.79
CA VAL A 286 10.69 -11.55 2.74
C VAL A 286 11.62 -12.63 3.25
N SER A 287 11.16 -13.89 3.24
CA SER A 287 12.02 -15.03 3.56
C SER A 287 11.94 -16.10 2.47
N ARG A 288 13.10 -16.70 2.18
CA ARG A 288 13.25 -17.75 1.17
C ARG A 288 13.93 -18.95 1.82
N GLY A 289 13.46 -20.14 1.48
CA GLY A 289 14.15 -21.37 1.89
C GLY A 289 15.52 -21.48 1.23
N ALA A 290 16.53 -21.91 1.98
CA ALA A 290 17.80 -22.34 1.40
C ALA A 290 17.57 -23.62 0.57
N ARG A 291 18.27 -23.74 -0.55
CA ARG A 291 18.29 -24.97 -1.36
C ARG A 291 19.00 -26.11 -0.63
#